data_AF-A0A3D6CJZ1-F1
#
_entry.id   AF-A0A3D6CJZ1-F1
#
_cell.length_a   1.000
_cell.length_b   1.000
_cell.length_c   1.000
_cell.angle_alpha   90.00
_cell.angle_beta   90.00
_cell.angle_gamma   90.00
#
_symmetry.space_group_name_H-M   'P 1'
#
loop_
_entity.id
_entity.type
_entity.pdbx_description
1 polymer ?
#
loop_
_entity_poly.entity_id
_entity_poly.type
_entity_poly.pdbx_seq_one_letter_code
_entity_poly.pdbx_strand_id
1 'polypeptide(L)'
;MKILSILIIVFFFTASASAQNRGYWQQRVDYTLRVSLNDSAKSLEGSARITYYNQSPDTLNYIWFHLWPNAYANDRTAFSEQLLQNGRTDFYFARESERGYISGLEFRSDDKSLETEAHPLHPDIRKI
;
A
#
# COMPACT_ATOMS: atom_id res chain seq x y z
N MET A 1 65.16 -24.75 5.40
CA MET A 1 64.07 -24.56 6.40
C MET A 1 63.16 -23.49 5.82
N LYS A 2 62.07 -23.91 5.15
CA LYS A 2 60.73 -24.06 5.77
C LYS A 2 60.26 -22.72 6.33
N ILE A 3 59.63 -21.91 5.48
CA ILE A 3 58.54 -20.92 5.65
C ILE A 3 58.54 -20.23 4.25
N LEU A 4 58.17 -20.83 3.13
CA LEU A 4 56.96 -21.57 2.76
C LEU A 4 55.65 -20.90 3.21
N SER A 5 55.22 -19.96 2.37
CA SER A 5 53.92 -20.05 1.66
C SER A 5 52.61 -19.60 2.31
N ILE A 6 52.62 -18.86 3.42
CA ILE A 6 51.34 -18.42 4.02
C ILE A 6 50.92 -16.98 3.68
N LEU A 7 51.80 -16.13 3.12
CA LEU A 7 51.47 -14.71 2.95
C LEU A 7 50.88 -14.30 1.59
N ILE A 8 50.61 -15.24 0.68
CA ILE A 8 50.05 -14.95 -0.67
C ILE A 8 48.61 -15.45 -0.85
N ILE A 9 48.08 -16.24 0.09
CA ILE A 9 46.72 -16.80 -0.04
C ILE A 9 45.64 -15.94 0.66
N VAL A 10 46.02 -14.97 1.48
CA VAL A 10 45.05 -14.14 2.25
C VAL A 10 44.60 -12.87 1.50
N PHE A 11 45.21 -12.52 0.36
CA PHE A 11 44.86 -11.30 -0.39
C PHE A 11 44.11 -11.54 -1.71
N PHE A 12 43.52 -12.73 -1.90
CA PHE A 12 42.69 -13.04 -3.07
C PHE A 12 41.28 -13.52 -2.70
N PHE A 13 40.78 -13.07 -1.55
CA PHE A 13 39.35 -13.13 -1.25
C PHE A 13 38.78 -11.72 -1.10
N THR A 14 39.08 -10.84 -2.05
CA THR A 14 38.10 -9.80 -2.39
C THR A 14 36.94 -10.52 -3.07
N ALA A 15 36.08 -11.15 -2.27
CA ALA A 15 34.75 -11.48 -2.73
C ALA A 15 34.13 -10.15 -3.14
N SER A 16 34.11 -9.87 -4.44
CA SER A 16 33.21 -8.90 -5.03
C SER A 16 31.81 -9.43 -4.75
N ALA A 17 31.31 -9.14 -3.56
CA ALA A 17 29.94 -9.40 -3.18
C ALA A 17 29.07 -8.44 -4.01
N SER A 18 28.82 -8.81 -5.27
CA SER A 18 27.79 -8.20 -6.10
C SER A 18 26.43 -8.69 -5.61
N ALA A 19 26.07 -8.36 -4.37
CA ALA A 19 24.83 -8.81 -3.77
C ALA A 19 23.61 -8.06 -4.35
N GLN A 20 23.81 -6.90 -4.99
CA GLN A 20 22.70 -6.06 -5.43
C GLN A 20 23.08 -5.25 -6.67
N ASN A 21 23.11 -5.89 -7.84
CA ASN A 21 23.05 -5.17 -9.12
C ASN A 21 21.90 -5.71 -9.98
N ARG A 22 20.70 -5.75 -9.39
CA ARG A 22 19.48 -5.78 -10.19
C ARG A 22 19.21 -4.31 -10.50
N GLY A 23 19.47 -3.89 -11.73
CA GLY A 23 19.40 -2.49 -12.14
C GLY A 23 18.13 -1.77 -11.66
N TYR A 24 18.20 -0.44 -11.58
CA TYR A 24 17.08 0.39 -11.15
C TYR A 24 15.80 0.12 -11.96
N TRP A 25 14.69 -0.10 -11.27
CA TRP A 25 13.35 -0.28 -11.87
C TRP A 25 12.34 0.68 -11.21
N GLN A 26 11.30 1.05 -11.96
CA GLN A 26 10.19 1.88 -11.48
C GLN A 26 8.87 1.19 -11.78
N GLN A 27 7.90 1.24 -10.86
CA GLN A 27 6.56 0.75 -11.18
C GLN A 27 5.83 1.75 -12.05
N ARG A 28 4.91 1.23 -12.87
CA ARG A 28 3.92 2.04 -13.57
C ARG A 28 2.54 1.55 -13.18
N VAL A 29 1.64 2.49 -12.94
CA VAL A 29 0.24 2.20 -12.65
C VAL A 29 -0.64 3.15 -13.44
N ASP A 30 -1.52 2.58 -14.25
CA ASP A 30 -2.47 3.34 -15.05
C ASP A 30 -3.86 3.22 -14.41
N TYR A 31 -4.59 4.33 -14.36
CA TYR A 31 -5.91 4.40 -13.74
C TYR A 31 -6.95 4.88 -14.73
N THR A 32 -8.08 4.19 -14.78
CA THR A 32 -9.32 4.70 -15.38
C THR A 32 -10.38 4.73 -14.31
N LEU A 33 -10.85 5.93 -13.96
CA LEU A 33 -11.87 6.14 -12.95
C LEU A 33 -13.18 6.58 -13.60
N ARG A 34 -14.28 5.98 -13.19
CA ARG A 34 -15.63 6.43 -13.52
C ARG A 34 -16.36 6.66 -12.22
N VAL A 35 -16.71 7.92 -11.95
CA VAL A 35 -17.30 8.33 -10.66
C VAL A 35 -18.46 9.27 -10.93
N SER A 36 -19.55 9.06 -10.20
CA SER A 36 -20.75 9.88 -10.20
C SER A 36 -20.97 10.45 -8.80
N LEU A 37 -21.33 11.74 -8.74
CA LEU A 37 -21.70 12.42 -7.50
C LEU A 37 -23.22 12.40 -7.32
N ASN A 38 -23.65 11.97 -6.15
CA ASN A 38 -25.02 12.13 -5.68
C ASN A 38 -25.03 13.15 -4.53
N ASP A 39 -25.35 14.40 -4.86
CA ASP A 39 -25.34 15.51 -3.89
C ASP A 39 -26.40 15.34 -2.80
N SER A 40 -27.62 14.95 -3.18
CA SER A 40 -28.72 14.71 -2.24
C SER A 40 -28.39 13.64 -1.20
N ALA A 41 -27.72 12.56 -1.62
CA ALA A 41 -27.28 11.49 -0.73
C ALA A 41 -25.89 11.73 -0.12
N LYS A 42 -25.19 12.80 -0.52
CA LYS A 42 -23.80 13.10 -0.14
C LYS A 42 -22.85 11.92 -0.38
N SER A 43 -22.99 11.25 -1.52
CA SER A 43 -22.22 10.05 -1.84
C SER A 43 -21.56 10.11 -3.21
N LEU A 44 -20.48 9.34 -3.35
CA LEU A 44 -19.82 9.06 -4.62
C LEU A 44 -20.02 7.57 -4.93
N GLU A 45 -20.38 7.26 -6.17
CA GLU A 45 -20.45 5.89 -6.67
C GLU A 45 -19.55 5.77 -7.89
N GLY A 46 -18.82 4.67 -8.02
CA GLY A 46 -17.93 4.54 -9.14
C GLY A 46 -17.21 3.20 -9.26
N SER A 47 -16.42 3.11 -10.31
CA SER A 47 -15.52 1.99 -10.58
C SER A 47 -14.13 2.52 -10.94
N ALA A 48 -13.11 1.76 -10.53
CA ALA A 48 -11.72 2.03 -10.86
C ALA A 48 -11.15 0.80 -11.59
N ARG A 49 -10.65 1.01 -12.81
CA ARG A 49 -9.80 0.04 -13.50
C ARG A 49 -8.35 0.46 -13.30
N ILE A 50 -7.57 -0.45 -12.73
CA ILE A 50 -6.16 -0.22 -12.41
C ILE A 50 -5.34 -1.24 -13.21
N THR A 51 -4.41 -0.75 -14.02
CA THR A 51 -3.44 -1.60 -14.71
C THR A 51 -2.09 -1.42 -14.03
N TYR A 52 -1.68 -2.41 -13.25
CA TYR A 52 -0.40 -2.42 -12.55
C TYR A 52 0.67 -3.15 -13.37
N TYR A 53 1.78 -2.48 -13.67
CA TYR A 53 2.88 -3.07 -14.42
C TYR A 53 4.03 -3.40 -13.47
N ASN A 54 4.13 -4.66 -13.04
CA ASN A 54 5.23 -5.10 -12.19
C ASN A 54 6.56 -5.10 -12.96
N GLN A 55 7.36 -4.05 -12.79
CA GLN A 55 8.71 -3.97 -13.36
C GLN A 55 9.80 -4.52 -12.42
N SER A 56 9.41 -4.99 -11.23
CA SER A 56 10.34 -5.64 -10.32
C SER A 56 10.82 -6.98 -10.90
N PRO A 57 12.09 -7.36 -10.68
CA PRO A 57 12.56 -8.70 -10.98
C PRO A 57 11.92 -9.80 -10.11
N ASP A 58 11.20 -9.41 -9.05
CA ASP A 58 10.53 -10.34 -8.14
C ASP A 58 9.06 -10.53 -8.49
N THR A 59 8.55 -11.76 -8.27
CA THR A 59 7.14 -12.08 -8.46
C THR A 59 6.28 -11.38 -7.41
N LEU A 60 5.28 -10.64 -7.88
CA LEU A 60 4.30 -9.98 -7.03
C LEU A 60 3.12 -10.93 -6.76
N ASN A 61 2.89 -11.25 -5.49
CA ASN A 61 1.84 -12.18 -5.07
C ASN A 61 0.56 -11.50 -4.59
N TYR A 62 0.65 -10.26 -4.13
CA TYR A 62 -0.46 -9.46 -3.62
C TYR A 62 -0.10 -7.98 -3.69
N ILE A 63 -1.11 -7.11 -3.60
CA ILE A 63 -0.96 -5.66 -3.53
C ILE A 63 -1.65 -5.15 -2.27
N TRP A 64 -0.95 -4.31 -1.50
CA TRP A 64 -1.58 -3.51 -0.47
C TRP A 64 -2.19 -2.26 -1.09
N PHE A 65 -3.44 -1.99 -0.76
CA PHE A 65 -4.20 -0.87 -1.30
C PHE A 65 -4.75 -0.01 -0.18
N HIS A 66 -4.64 1.30 -0.34
CA HIS A 66 -5.26 2.26 0.57
C HIS A 66 -6.71 2.52 0.19
N LEU A 67 -7.59 2.37 1.17
CA LEU A 67 -9.00 2.72 1.15
C LEU A 67 -9.20 3.99 1.97
N TRP A 68 -8.53 5.07 1.55
CA TRP A 68 -8.45 6.34 2.30
C TRP A 68 -9.76 6.85 2.91
N PRO A 69 -10.94 6.73 2.27
CA PRO A 69 -12.19 7.13 2.91
C PRO A 69 -12.46 6.45 4.26
N ASN A 70 -11.94 5.24 4.50
CA ASN A 70 -12.09 4.55 5.78
C ASN A 70 -11.24 5.16 6.91
N ALA A 71 -10.30 6.06 6.61
CA ALA A 71 -9.64 6.86 7.64
C ALA A 71 -10.64 7.78 8.37
N TYR A 72 -11.77 8.11 7.74
CA TYR A 72 -12.85 8.90 8.33
C TYR A 72 -13.95 8.06 8.99
N ALA A 73 -13.85 6.71 8.97
CA ALA A 73 -14.93 5.83 9.40
C ALA A 73 -15.13 5.84 10.92
N ASN A 74 -14.05 6.05 11.68
CA ASN A 74 -14.09 6.14 13.14
C ASN A 74 -12.97 7.01 13.70
N ASP A 75 -13.00 7.22 15.01
CA ASP A 75 -12.06 8.05 15.76
C ASP A 75 -10.77 7.33 16.19
N ARG A 76 -10.58 6.07 15.79
CA ARG A 76 -9.41 5.23 16.08
C ARG A 76 -8.61 4.96 14.80
N THR A 77 -8.34 6.02 14.06
CA THR A 77 -7.53 5.98 12.84
C THR A 77 -6.33 6.91 13.00
N ALA A 78 -5.26 6.66 12.24
CA ALA A 78 -4.09 7.53 12.23
C ALA A 78 -4.47 9.00 11.89
N PHE A 79 -5.49 9.19 11.06
CA PHE A 79 -6.06 10.51 10.76
C PHE A 79 -6.64 11.19 12.01
N SER A 80 -7.48 10.49 12.78
CA SER A 80 -8.07 11.01 14.01
C SER A 80 -6.99 11.35 15.05
N GLU A 81 -6.02 10.45 15.23
CA GLU A 81 -4.89 10.64 16.16
C GLU A 81 -4.06 11.87 15.79
N GLN A 82 -3.75 12.05 14.50
CA GLN A 82 -3.01 13.20 14.03
C GLN A 82 -3.78 14.52 14.25
N LEU A 83 -5.10 14.54 14.05
CA LEU A 83 -5.91 15.73 14.34
C LEU A 83 -5.87 16.07 15.83
N LEU A 84 -6.03 15.08 16.70
CA LEU A 84 -5.93 15.28 18.16
C LEU A 84 -4.56 15.84 18.57
N GLN A 85 -3.47 15.29 18.02
CA GLN A 85 -2.11 15.80 18.27
C GLN A 85 -1.95 17.26 17.84
N ASN A 86 -2.65 17.67 16.79
CA ASN A 86 -2.70 19.05 16.31
C ASN A 86 -3.71 19.93 17.06
N GLY A 87 -4.33 19.44 18.15
CA GLY A 87 -5.33 20.16 18.93
C GLY A 87 -6.69 20.30 18.26
N ARG A 88 -6.98 19.51 17.21
CA ARG A 88 -8.24 19.50 16.46
C ARG A 88 -9.12 18.35 16.93
N THR A 89 -10.17 18.67 17.70
CA THR A 89 -11.08 17.68 18.30
C THR A 89 -12.41 17.53 17.56
N ASP A 90 -12.64 18.32 16.51
CA ASP A 90 -13.89 18.36 15.74
C ASP A 90 -14.25 16.98 15.16
N PHE A 91 -13.27 16.28 14.58
CA PHE A 91 -13.50 14.94 14.03
C PHE A 91 -13.70 13.88 15.12
N TYR A 92 -12.93 13.95 16.21
CA TYR A 92 -13.00 12.98 17.31
C TYR A 92 -14.41 12.92 17.91
N PHE A 93 -15.06 14.08 18.07
CA PHE A 93 -16.43 14.19 18.59
C PHE A 93 -17.53 14.18 17.50
N ALA A 94 -17.18 13.98 16.23
CA ALA A 94 -18.17 13.90 15.15
C ALA A 94 -19.08 12.67 15.31
N ARG A 95 -20.38 12.86 15.06
CA ARG A 95 -21.35 11.75 15.06
C ARG A 95 -21.10 10.83 13.87
N GLU A 96 -21.58 9.59 13.95
CA GLU A 96 -21.47 8.63 12.84
C GLU A 96 -22.05 9.18 11.53
N SER A 97 -23.16 9.93 11.57
CA SER A 97 -23.78 10.55 10.39
C SER A 97 -22.94 11.67 9.75
N GLU A 98 -21.90 12.14 10.44
CA GLU A 98 -20.99 13.19 9.99
C GLU A 98 -19.65 12.61 9.50
N ARG A 99 -19.46 11.29 9.67
CA ARG A 99 -18.27 10.55 9.27
C ARG A 99 -18.40 10.03 7.84
N GLY A 100 -17.26 9.75 7.22
CA GLY A 100 -17.17 9.20 5.87
C GLY A 100 -16.61 7.79 5.88
N TYR A 101 -16.98 6.97 4.90
CA TYR A 101 -16.41 5.65 4.68
C TYR A 101 -16.61 5.25 3.22
N ILE A 102 -15.91 4.19 2.79
CA ILE A 102 -16.20 3.54 1.51
C ILE A 102 -16.90 2.20 1.78
N SER A 103 -17.94 1.90 1.02
CA SER A 103 -18.74 0.68 1.12
C SER A 103 -18.98 0.05 -0.24
N GLY A 104 -19.43 -1.21 -0.26
CA GLY A 104 -19.75 -1.91 -1.51
C GLY A 104 -18.52 -2.22 -2.37
N LEU A 105 -17.36 -2.41 -1.73
CA LEU A 105 -16.12 -2.72 -2.44
C LEU A 105 -16.11 -4.16 -2.92
N GLU A 106 -15.89 -4.32 -4.22
CA GLU A 106 -15.54 -5.59 -4.86
C GLU A 106 -14.25 -5.39 -5.66
N PHE A 107 -13.28 -6.27 -5.46
CA PHE A 107 -12.05 -6.29 -6.25
C PHE A 107 -12.14 -7.44 -7.24
N ARG A 108 -11.80 -7.17 -8.51
CA ARG A 108 -11.85 -8.16 -9.57
C ARG A 108 -10.56 -8.12 -10.40
N SER A 109 -10.07 -9.30 -10.77
CA SER A 109 -9.10 -9.45 -11.85
C SER A 109 -9.82 -10.13 -13.02
N ASP A 110 -9.84 -9.45 -14.16
CA ASP A 110 -10.72 -9.80 -15.28
C ASP A 110 -12.17 -9.95 -14.78
N ASP A 111 -12.75 -11.14 -14.92
CA ASP A 111 -14.11 -11.42 -14.48
C ASP A 111 -14.21 -12.08 -13.09
N LYS A 112 -13.09 -12.36 -12.43
CA LYS A 112 -13.05 -13.08 -11.14
C LYS A 112 -12.93 -12.14 -9.96
N SER A 113 -13.81 -12.30 -8.98
CA SER A 113 -13.68 -11.61 -7.68
C SER A 113 -12.44 -12.10 -6.95
N LEU A 114 -11.72 -11.17 -6.32
CA LEU A 114 -10.49 -11.42 -5.58
C LEU A 114 -10.80 -11.50 -4.09
N GLU A 115 -10.14 -12.44 -3.41
CA GLU A 115 -10.12 -12.48 -1.96
C GLU A 115 -9.33 -11.29 -1.42
N THR A 116 -9.77 -10.74 -0.29
CA THR A 116 -9.08 -9.61 0.32
C THR A 116 -8.95 -9.76 1.82
N GLU A 117 -7.86 -9.24 2.36
CA GLU A 117 -7.52 -9.32 3.77
C GLU A 117 -7.37 -7.90 4.32
N ALA A 118 -8.11 -7.56 5.38
CA ALA A 118 -7.99 -6.27 6.03
C ALA A 118 -6.69 -6.19 6.84
N HIS A 119 -6.01 -5.04 6.84
CA HIS A 119 -4.88 -4.85 7.73
C HIS A 119 -5.34 -4.85 9.20
N PRO A 120 -4.64 -5.54 10.11
CA PRO A 120 -5.12 -5.73 11.50
C PRO A 120 -5.24 -4.43 12.30
N LEU A 121 -4.45 -3.40 11.94
CA LEU A 121 -4.39 -2.12 12.66
C LEU A 121 -4.92 -0.92 11.87
N HIS A 122 -5.09 -1.06 10.55
CA HIS A 122 -5.33 0.08 9.67
C HIS A 122 -6.57 -0.20 8.82
N PRO A 123 -7.76 0.31 9.21
CA PRO A 123 -9.02 -0.01 8.53
C PRO A 123 -9.10 0.53 7.09
N ASP A 124 -8.19 1.44 6.75
CA ASP A 124 -7.97 2.04 5.45
C ASP A 124 -6.90 1.32 4.63
N ILE A 125 -6.44 0.13 5.03
CA ILE A 125 -5.48 -0.68 4.26
C ILE A 125 -6.03 -2.09 4.05
N ARG A 126 -5.97 -2.57 2.82
CA ARG A 126 -6.44 -3.90 2.44
C ARG A 126 -5.44 -4.57 1.49
N LYS A 127 -5.16 -5.85 1.73
CA LYS A 127 -4.42 -6.71 0.82
C LYS A 127 -5.39 -7.32 -0.18
N ILE A 128 -4.99 -7.26 -1.44
CA ILE A 128 -5.70 -7.79 -2.61
C ILE A 128 -4.77 -8.79 -3.30
#